data_AF-A0A2V9BUF0-F1
#
_entry.id   AF-A0A2V9BUF0-F1
#
_cell.length_a   1.000
_cell.length_b   1.000
_cell.length_c   1.000
_cell.angle_alpha   90.00
_cell.angle_beta   90.00
_cell.angle_gamma   90.00
#
_symmetry.space_group_name_H-M   'P 1'
#
loop_
_entity.id
_entity.type
_entity.pdbx_description
1 polymer ?
#
loop_
_entity_poly.entity_id
_entity_poly.type
_entity_poly.pdbx_seq_one_letter_code
_entity_poly.pdbx_strand_id
1 'polypeptide(L)' 'MSQIVKCDVCGKIYSQSYLGSHKRLSHGKRELLSGACKDDSVVLETILSLFERLPDERKRELLSRLAALEQTKL' A
#
# COMPACT_ATOMS: atom_id res chain seq x y z
N MET A 1 15.95 5.82 29.35
CA MET A 1 14.60 5.22 29.43
C MET A 1 14.28 4.62 28.07
N SER A 2 13.94 3.34 28.00
CA SER A 2 13.66 2.64 26.75
C SER A 2 12.24 3.00 26.28
N GLN A 3 12.11 4.03 25.45
CA GLN A 3 10.81 4.40 24.89
C GLN A 3 10.34 3.30 23.93
N ILE A 4 9.23 2.66 24.28
CA ILE A 4 8.58 1.64 23.45
C ILE A 4 7.41 2.30 22.73
N VAL A 5 7.38 2.18 21.40
CA VAL A 5 6.47 2.91 20.53
C VAL A 5 5.75 1.91 19.61
N LYS A 6 4.45 2.13 19.44
CA LYS A 6 3.60 1.32 18.57
C LYS A 6 3.79 1.76 17.12
N CYS A 7 4.04 0.81 16.23
CA CYS A 7 4.03 1.05 14.79
C CYS A 7 2.60 1.39 14.34
N ASP A 8 2.43 2.56 13.73
CA ASP A 8 1.17 3.03 13.14
C ASP A 8 0.69 2.19 11.95
N VAL A 9 1.60 1.45 11.29
CA VAL A 9 1.27 0.68 10.09
C VAL A 9 0.78 -0.74 10.37
N CYS A 10 1.32 -1.41 11.40
CA CYS A 10 0.93 -2.79 11.76
C CYS A 10 0.49 -2.98 13.22
N GLY A 11 0.52 -1.91 14.02
CA GLY A 11 0.09 -1.94 15.42
C GLY A 11 1.03 -2.69 16.36
N LYS A 12 2.17 -3.21 15.90
CA LYS A 12 3.16 -3.91 16.73
C LYS A 12 4.02 -2.93 17.52
N ILE A 13 4.45 -3.33 18.71
CA ILE A 13 5.21 -2.48 19.64
C ILE A 13 6.71 -2.78 19.47
N TYR A 14 7.50 -1.73 19.29
CA TYR A 14 8.95 -1.82 19.13
C TYR A 14 9.66 -0.72 19.92
N SER A 15 10.93 -0.91 20.26
CA SER A 15 11.75 0.17 20.78
C SER A 15 11.86 1.31 19.75
N GLN A 16 11.84 2.56 20.20
CA GLN A 16 11.88 3.73 19.33
C GLN A 16 13.05 3.69 18.32
N SER A 17 14.22 3.23 18.75
CA SER A 17 15.40 3.06 17.89
C SER A 17 15.23 2.00 16.78
N TYR A 18 14.38 1.00 16.99
CA TYR A 18 14.13 -0.08 16.02
C TYR A 18 12.95 0.21 15.08
N LEU A 19 12.08 1.16 15.44
CA LEU A 19 10.91 1.50 14.61
C LEU A 19 11.28 1.97 13.21
N GLY A 20 12.34 2.77 13.06
CA GLY A 20 12.77 3.28 11.75
C GLY A 20 13.15 2.13 10.80
N SER A 21 13.99 1.21 11.26
CA SER A 21 14.39 0.03 10.49
C SER A 21 13.21 -0.90 10.22
N HIS A 22 12.35 -1.13 11.23
CA HIS A 22 11.14 -1.91 11.07
C HIS A 22 10.23 -1.34 9.97
N LYS A 23 9.95 -0.03 9.99
CA LYS A 23 9.14 0.62 8.95
C LYS A 23 9.76 0.46 7.58
N ARG A 24 11.07 0.72 7.43
CA ARG A 24 11.75 0.60 6.14
C ARG A 24 11.72 -0.83 5.58
N LEU A 25 12.00 -1.84 6.40
CA LEU A 25 12.09 -3.24 5.94
C LEU A 25 10.72 -3.91 5.79
N SER A 26 9.80 -3.66 6.72
CA SER A 26 8.48 -4.32 6.77
C SER A 26 7.41 -3.55 6.01
N HIS A 27 7.57 -2.24 5.88
CA HIS A 27 6.60 -1.33 5.30
C HIS A 27 7.17 -0.45 4.19
N GLY A 28 8.46 -0.58 3.80
CA GLY A 28 9.05 0.25 2.74
C GLY A 28 8.32 0.17 1.39
N LYS A 29 7.57 -0.91 1.14
CA LYS A 29 6.68 -1.06 -0.03
C LYS A 29 5.28 -0.48 0.18
N ARG A 30 4.86 -0.32 1.44
CA ARG A 30 3.58 0.26 1.87
C ARG A 30 3.66 1.77 2.12
N GLU A 31 4.84 2.34 2.35
CA GLU A 31 5.07 3.81 2.35
C GLU A 31 4.73 4.42 0.97
N LEU A 32 4.77 3.63 -0.10
CA LEU A 32 4.31 4.05 -1.43
C LEU A 32 2.76 4.09 -1.53
N LEU A 33 2.07 3.30 -0.70
CA LEU A 33 0.61 3.25 -0.64
C LEU A 33 0.01 4.15 0.45
N SER A 34 0.81 4.61 1.43
CA SER A 34 0.33 5.37 2.58
C SER A 34 1.03 6.72 2.80
N GLY A 35 2.06 7.05 2.03
CA GLY A 35 2.54 8.42 1.92
C GLY A 35 1.98 8.98 0.62
N ALA A 36 1.15 10.02 0.72
CA ALA A 36 0.66 10.77 -0.42
C ALA A 36 1.79 11.09 -1.40
N CYS A 37 1.99 10.22 -2.40
CA CYS A 37 2.71 10.59 -3.58
C CYS A 37 1.73 11.50 -4.31
N LYS A 38 2.05 12.78 -4.39
CA LYS A 38 1.33 13.75 -5.23
C LYS A 38 1.46 13.42 -6.72
N ASP A 39 2.15 12.34 -7.05
CA ASP A 39 2.42 11.88 -8.39
C ASP A 39 1.54 10.66 -8.70
N ASP A 40 0.45 10.91 -9.41
CA ASP A 40 -0.44 9.87 -9.92
C ASP A 40 0.31 8.84 -10.78
N SER A 41 1.44 9.21 -11.39
CA SER A 41 2.22 8.30 -12.24
C SER A 41 2.86 7.17 -11.43
N VAL A 42 3.39 7.45 -10.23
CA VAL A 42 3.92 6.42 -9.32
C VAL A 42 2.83 5.49 -8.80
N VAL A 43 1.64 6.03 -8.55
CA VAL A 43 0.48 5.25 -8.08
C VAL A 43 -0.03 4.33 -9.19
N LEU A 44 -0.15 4.85 -10.41
CA LEU A 44 -0.56 4.06 -11.59
C LEU A 44 0.44 2.94 -11.87
N GLU A 45 1.75 3.22 -11.86
CA GLU A 45 2.79 2.20 -12.05
C GLU A 45 2.69 1.07 -11.02
N THR A 46 2.38 1.41 -9.77
CA THR A 46 2.23 0.41 -8.71
C THR A 46 0.99 -0.45 -8.89
N ILE A 47 -0.13 0.17 -9.28
CA ILE A 47 -1.37 -0.55 -9.57
C ILE A 47 -1.15 -1.50 -10.76
N LEU A 48 -0.46 -1.06 -11.82
CA LEU A 48 -0.14 -1.88 -12.98
C LEU A 48 0.76 -3.06 -12.60
N SER A 49 1.84 -2.81 -11.84
CA SER A 49 2.77 -3.85 -11.41
C SER A 49 2.09 -4.90 -10.49
N LEU A 50 1.12 -4.48 -9.67
CA LEU A 50 0.30 -5.41 -8.89
C LEU A 50 -0.72 -6.16 -9.76
N PHE A 51 -1.33 -5.48 -10.74
CA PHE A 51 -2.28 -6.07 -11.67
C PHE A 51 -1.64 -7.20 -12.48
N GLU A 52 -0.44 -7.00 -13.03
CA GLU A 52 0.25 -8.02 -13.81
C GLU A 52 0.53 -9.31 -13.01
N ARG A 53 0.82 -9.17 -11.71
CA ARG A 53 1.10 -10.28 -10.79
C ARG A 53 -0.14 -11.06 -10.36
N LEU A 54 -1.35 -10.59 -10.70
CA LEU A 54 -2.59 -11.31 -10.40
C LEU A 54 -2.88 -12.40 -11.46
N PRO A 55 -3.54 -13.50 -11.06
CA PRO A 55 -4.06 -14.48 -12.02
C PRO A 55 -5.21 -13.88 -12.84
N ASP A 56 -5.43 -14.41 -14.04
CA ASP A 56 -6.41 -13.86 -15.01
C ASP A 56 -7.83 -13.73 -14.47
N GLU A 57 -8.27 -14.67 -13.63
CA GLU A 57 -9.58 -14.63 -12.98
C GLU A 57 -9.73 -13.40 -12.07
N ARG A 58 -8.70 -13.11 -11.27
CA ARG A 58 -8.68 -11.95 -10.37
C ARG A 58 -8.49 -10.64 -11.14
N LYS A 59 -7.76 -10.65 -12.25
CA LYS A 59 -7.65 -9.50 -13.16
C LYS A 59 -9.02 -9.12 -13.73
N ARG A 60 -9.78 -10.09 -14.23
CA ARG A 60 -11.14 -9.86 -14.77
C ARG A 60 -12.11 -9.35 -13.70
N GLU A 61 -12.06 -9.88 -12.49
CA GLU A 61 -12.87 -9.40 -11.37
C GLU A 61 -12.54 -7.94 -11.03
N LEU A 62 -11.26 -7.59 -10.96
CA LEU A 62 -10.81 -6.23 -10.68
C LEU A 62 -11.27 -5.25 -11.76
N LEU A 63 -11.12 -5.61 -13.05
CA LEU A 63 -11.62 -4.80 -14.17
C LEU A 63 -13.14 -4.62 -14.12
N SER A 64 -13.90 -5.67 -13.79
CA SER A 64 -15.37 -5.59 -13.66
C SER A 64 -15.79 -4.63 -12.55
N ARG A 65 -15.07 -4.64 -11.42
CA ARG A 65 -15.32 -3.74 -10.30
C ARG A 65 -14.94 -2.29 -10.61
N LEU A 66 -13.84 -2.05 -11.32
CA LEU A 66 -13.45 -0.73 -11.80
C LEU A 66 -14.51 -0.16 -12.76
N ALA A 67 -14.98 -0.98 -13.72
CA ALA A 67 -16.03 -0.58 -14.65
C ALA A 67 -17.36 -0.24 -13.94
N ALA A 68 -17.69 -0.93 -12.85
CA ALA A 68 -18.86 -0.60 -12.03
C ALA A 68 -18.68 0.73 -11.28
N LEU A 69 -17.47 1.01 -10.78
CA LEU A 69 -17.14 2.27 -10.10
C LEU A 69 -17.23 3.48 -11.04
N GLU A 70 -16.80 3.34 -12.30
CA GLU A 70 -16.92 4.40 -13.31
C GLU A 70 -18.39 4.74 -13.63
N GLN A 71 -19.24 3.73 -13.76
CA GLN A 71 -20.67 3.91 -14.05
C GLN A 71 -21.47 4.52 -12.90
N THR A 72 -21.01 4.38 -11.65
CA THR A 72 -21.69 4.92 -10.47
C THR A 72 -21.43 6.42 -10.28
N LYS A 73 -20.54 7.01 -11.08
CA LYS A 73 -20.12 8.42 -10.96
C LYS A 73 -20.77 9.33 -12.01
N LEU A 74 -21.72 8.81 -12.78
CA LEU A 74 -22.53 9.49 -13.80
C LEU A 74 -23.91 9.88 -13.27
#